data_AF-R6H419-F1
#
_entry.id   AF-R6H419-F1
#
_cell.length_a   1.000
_cell.length_b   1.000
_cell.length_c   1.000
_cell.angle_alpha   90.00
_cell.angle_beta   90.00
_cell.angle_gamma   90.00
#
_symmetry.space_group_name_H-M   'P 1'
#
loop_
_entity.id
_entity.type
_entity.pdbx_description
1 polymer ?
#
loop_
_entity_poly.entity_id
_entity_poly.type
_entity_poly.pdbx_seq_one_letter_code
_entity_poly.pdbx_strand_id
1 'polypeptide(L)'
;MVISMIGYIKNYGISNVQYEYILRDLKKEYLDILDIEEENIKEVLAYYNELGIKESIYNIIMKRFDLIINSKDELETKLAKIDIKLLRKIVKENIDSLVMFGI
;
A
#
# COMPACT_ATOMS: atom_id res chain seq x y z
N MET A 1 -16.05 -11.52 15.12
CA MET A 1 -16.32 -10.44 14.16
C MET A 1 -15.15 -10.44 13.20
N VAL A 2 -15.34 -10.89 11.96
CA VAL A 2 -14.28 -10.82 10.94
C VAL A 2 -14.13 -9.34 10.60
N ILE A 3 -12.97 -8.76 10.92
CA ILE A 3 -12.66 -7.40 10.47
C ILE A 3 -12.30 -7.56 8.99
N SER A 4 -13.05 -6.92 8.08
CA SER A 4 -12.66 -6.89 6.67
C SER A 4 -11.27 -6.28 6.54
N MET A 5 -10.50 -6.68 5.53
CA MET A 5 -9.12 -6.22 5.39
C MET A 5 -9.05 -4.70 5.24
N ILE A 6 -10.06 -4.11 4.62
CA ILE A 6 -10.23 -2.65 4.53
C ILE A 6 -10.38 -2.01 5.92
N GLY A 7 -11.13 -2.66 6.83
CA GLY A 7 -11.23 -2.23 8.23
C GLY A 7 -9.90 -2.34 8.99
N TYR A 8 -9.07 -3.35 8.67
CA TYR A 8 -7.71 -3.43 9.18
C TYR A 8 -6.83 -2.28 8.66
N ILE A 9 -6.85 -2.05 7.34
CA ILE A 9 -6.11 -0.96 6.68
C ILE A 9 -6.47 0.41 7.28
N LYS A 10 -7.74 0.64 7.62
CA LYS A 10 -8.19 1.84 8.34
C LYS A 10 -7.39 2.08 9.61
N ASN A 11 -7.33 1.08 10.48
CA ASN A 11 -6.60 1.14 11.74
C ASN A 11 -5.08 1.18 11.52
N TYR A 12 -4.62 0.76 10.35
CA TYR A 12 -3.21 0.67 10.04
C TYR A 12 -2.57 2.02 9.74
N GLY A 13 -3.26 3.00 9.17
CA GLY A 13 -2.61 4.29 8.86
C GLY A 13 -3.41 5.22 7.96
N ILE A 14 -4.70 4.93 7.82
CA ILE A 14 -5.60 5.64 6.91
C ILE A 14 -6.59 6.44 7.75
N SER A 15 -6.69 7.74 7.46
CA SER A 15 -7.69 8.60 8.08
C SER A 15 -9.12 8.18 7.70
N ASN A 16 -10.12 8.55 8.51
CA ASN A 16 -11.52 8.27 8.18
C ASN A 16 -11.92 8.78 6.79
N VAL A 17 -11.44 9.96 6.39
CA VAL A 17 -11.75 10.55 5.07
C VAL A 17 -11.16 9.70 3.93
N GLN A 18 -9.91 9.27 4.08
CA GLN A 18 -9.25 8.41 3.08
C GLN A 18 -9.89 7.01 3.00
N TYR A 19 -10.34 6.48 4.13
CA TYR A 19 -11.07 5.22 4.19
C TYR A 19 -12.36 5.28 3.35
N GLU A 20 -13.15 6.35 3.50
CA GLU A 20 -14.35 6.56 2.68
C GLU A 20 -14.02 6.69 1.19
N TYR A 21 -12.91 7.37 0.83
CA TYR A 21 -12.47 7.44 -0.57
C TYR A 21 -12.09 6.07 -1.13
N ILE A 22 -11.41 5.21 -0.35
CA ILE A 22 -11.12 3.84 -0.79
C ILE A 22 -12.41 3.08 -1.07
N LEU A 23 -13.38 3.12 -0.14
CA LEU A 23 -14.64 2.39 -0.31
C LEU A 23 -15.47 2.88 -1.51
N ARG A 24 -15.41 4.19 -1.80
CA ARG A 24 -16.20 4.80 -2.87
C ARG A 24 -15.54 4.69 -4.25
N ASP A 25 -14.23 4.90 -4.31
CA ASP A 25 -13.51 5.15 -5.55
C ASP A 25 -12.62 3.97 -5.98
N LEU A 26 -12.22 3.08 -5.06
CA LEU A 26 -11.52 1.85 -5.43
C LEU A 26 -12.51 0.88 -6.06
N LYS A 27 -12.11 0.25 -7.17
CA LYS A 27 -12.95 -0.73 -7.84
C LYS A 27 -13.27 -1.90 -6.93
N LYS A 28 -14.50 -2.41 -7.03
CA LYS A 28 -14.96 -3.55 -6.23
C LYS A 28 -14.05 -4.78 -6.34
N GLU A 29 -13.56 -5.07 -7.55
CA GLU A 29 -12.62 -6.17 -7.79
C GLU A 29 -11.33 -6.06 -6.96
N TYR A 30 -10.85 -4.84 -6.69
CA TYR A 30 -9.67 -4.61 -5.85
C TYR A 30 -10.01 -4.72 -4.37
N LEU A 31 -11.21 -4.29 -3.95
CA LEU A 31 -11.69 -4.51 -2.58
C LEU A 31 -11.80 -6.01 -2.28
N ASP A 32 -12.32 -6.80 -3.22
CA ASP A 32 -12.41 -8.25 -3.09
C ASP A 32 -11.02 -8.91 -3.01
N ILE A 33 -10.05 -8.45 -3.82
CA ILE A 33 -8.65 -8.90 -3.74
C ILE A 33 -8.02 -8.60 -2.38
N LEU A 34 -8.31 -7.42 -1.78
CA LEU A 34 -7.78 -7.07 -0.47
C LEU A 34 -8.19 -8.08 0.61
N ASP A 35 -9.43 -8.58 0.54
CA ASP A 35 -9.93 -9.59 1.48
C ASP A 35 -9.39 -11.00 1.16
N ILE A 36 -9.15 -11.33 -0.12
CA ILE A 36 -8.58 -12.64 -0.52
C ILE A 36 -7.10 -12.77 -0.11
N GLU A 37 -6.32 -11.72 -0.32
CA GLU A 37 -4.87 -11.68 -0.09
C GLU A 37 -4.51 -11.15 1.31
N GLU A 38 -5.41 -11.32 2.29
CA GLU A 38 -5.33 -10.68 3.61
C GLU A 38 -3.97 -10.89 4.31
N GLU A 39 -3.47 -12.12 4.35
CA GLU A 39 -2.19 -12.45 5.01
C GLU A 39 -1.01 -11.77 4.31
N ASN A 40 -0.93 -11.86 2.99
CA ASN A 40 0.13 -11.21 2.21
C ASN A 40 0.11 -9.69 2.41
N ILE A 41 -1.08 -9.07 2.34
CA ILE A 41 -1.20 -7.62 2.51
C ILE A 41 -0.77 -7.19 3.91
N LYS A 42 -1.07 -7.96 4.96
CA LYS A 42 -0.57 -7.64 6.32
C LYS A 42 0.95 -7.62 6.39
N GLU A 43 1.62 -8.56 5.73
CA GLU A 43 3.08 -8.58 5.65
C GLU A 43 3.64 -7.37 4.88
N VAL A 44 3.02 -7.05 3.74
CA VAL A 44 3.38 -5.87 2.94
C VAL A 44 3.21 -4.58 3.74
N LEU A 45 2.09 -4.44 4.45
CA LEU A 45 1.82 -3.29 5.31
C LEU A 45 2.87 -3.19 6.42
N ALA A 46 3.19 -4.30 7.10
CA ALA A 46 4.25 -4.37 8.11
C ALA A 46 5.60 -3.88 7.55
N TYR A 47 5.97 -4.36 6.37
CA TYR A 47 7.19 -3.93 5.69
C TYR A 47 7.18 -2.42 5.36
N TYR A 48 6.06 -1.89 4.86
CA TYR A 48 5.91 -0.45 4.63
C TYR A 48 6.01 0.40 5.90
N ASN A 49 5.57 -0.12 7.04
CA ASN A 49 5.77 0.53 8.32
C ASN A 49 7.24 0.51 8.77
N GLU A 50 7.96 -0.60 8.58
CA GLU A 50 9.42 -0.66 8.82
C GLU A 50 10.19 0.35 7.94
N LEU A 51 9.77 0.48 6.68
CA LEU A 51 10.30 1.48 5.75
C LEU A 51 9.87 2.90 6.08
N GLY A 52 8.97 3.14 7.03
CA GLY A 52 8.50 4.47 7.42
C GLY A 52 7.63 5.16 6.37
N ILE A 53 6.92 4.39 5.53
CA ILE A 53 6.00 4.88 4.48
C ILE A 53 4.53 4.63 4.80
N LYS A 54 4.23 4.29 6.07
CA LYS A 54 2.88 4.07 6.61
C LYS A 54 1.87 5.16 6.21
N GLU A 55 2.25 6.44 6.28
CA GLU A 55 1.37 7.57 5.94
C GLU A 55 0.98 7.62 4.46
N SER A 56 1.70 6.88 3.60
CA SER A 56 1.49 6.88 2.16
C SER A 56 0.69 5.67 1.68
N ILE A 57 0.21 4.80 2.57
CA ILE A 57 -0.54 3.59 2.21
C ILE A 57 -1.78 3.92 1.37
N TYR A 58 -2.48 5.01 1.70
CA TYR A 58 -3.61 5.48 0.90
C TYR A 58 -3.20 5.73 -0.58
N ASN A 59 -2.08 6.42 -0.81
CA ASN A 59 -1.60 6.69 -2.16
C ASN A 59 -1.21 5.40 -2.89
N ILE A 60 -0.62 4.44 -2.17
CA ILE A 60 -0.27 3.13 -2.72
C ILE A 60 -1.54 2.41 -3.18
N ILE A 61 -2.55 2.28 -2.32
CA ILE A 61 -3.82 1.59 -2.65
C ILE A 61 -4.50 2.24 -3.86
N MET A 62 -4.57 3.57 -3.88
CA MET A 62 -5.33 4.27 -4.91
C MET A 62 -4.63 4.40 -6.26
N LYS A 63 -3.29 4.42 -6.29
CA LYS A 63 -2.52 4.69 -7.52
C LYS A 63 -1.65 3.53 -7.99
N ARG A 64 -1.15 2.73 -7.07
CA ARG A 64 -0.20 1.64 -7.31
C ARG A 64 -0.64 0.39 -6.55
N PHE A 65 -1.88 -0.02 -6.80
CA PHE A 65 -2.49 -1.19 -6.17
C PHE A 65 -1.65 -2.46 -6.40
N ASP A 66 -0.95 -2.55 -7.52
CA ASP A 66 0.02 -3.60 -7.80
C ASP A 66 1.10 -3.74 -6.71
N LEU A 67 1.49 -2.63 -6.07
CA LEU A 67 2.49 -2.66 -5.01
C LEU A 67 1.94 -3.20 -3.69
N ILE A 68 0.63 -3.12 -3.44
CA ILE A 68 0.06 -3.65 -2.19
C ILE A 68 -0.22 -5.16 -2.24
N ILE A 69 -0.40 -5.71 -3.45
CA ILE A 69 -0.72 -7.13 -3.66
C ILE A 69 0.48 -7.98 -4.05
N ASN A 70 1.65 -7.37 -4.32
CA ASN A 70 2.89 -8.13 -4.49
C ASN A 70 3.23 -8.89 -3.21
N SER A 71 4.05 -9.93 -3.33
CA SER A 71 4.65 -10.54 -2.15
C SER A 71 5.64 -9.57 -1.48
N LYS A 72 5.82 -9.75 -0.17
CA LYS A 72 6.84 -9.00 0.59
C LYS A 72 8.23 -9.13 -0.05
N ASP A 73 8.64 -10.34 -0.43
CA ASP A 73 9.95 -10.61 -1.02
C ASP A 73 10.17 -9.89 -2.37
N GLU A 74 9.13 -9.80 -3.19
CA GLU A 74 9.17 -9.05 -4.44
C GLU A 74 9.32 -7.55 -4.19
N LEU A 75 8.61 -7.02 -3.19
CA LEU A 75 8.74 -5.61 -2.80
C LEU A 75 10.12 -5.30 -2.25
N GLU A 76 10.67 -6.15 -1.39
CA GLU A 76 12.03 -6.00 -0.88
C GLU A 76 13.03 -5.90 -2.03
N THR A 77 12.92 -6.79 -3.02
CA THR A 77 13.79 -6.81 -4.19
C THR A 77 13.62 -5.57 -5.07
N LYS A 78 12.38 -5.13 -5.30
CA LYS A 78 12.07 -3.94 -6.10
C LYS A 78 12.58 -2.67 -5.41
N LEU A 79 12.23 -2.49 -4.14
CA LEU A 79 12.47 -1.26 -3.38
C LEU A 79 13.93 -1.12 -2.90
N ALA A 80 14.68 -2.22 -2.77
CA ALA A 80 16.11 -2.17 -2.44
C ALA A 80 16.97 -1.40 -3.47
N LYS A 81 16.46 -1.17 -4.68
CA LYS A 81 17.11 -0.38 -5.73
C LYS A 81 17.09 1.13 -5.46
N ILE A 82 16.27 1.59 -4.51
CA ILE A 82 16.05 3.01 -4.22
C ILE A 82 16.56 3.30 -2.80
N ASP A 83 17.28 4.41 -2.63
CA ASP A 83 17.62 4.91 -1.29
C ASP A 83 16.34 5.16 -0.47
N ILE A 84 16.32 4.73 0.79
CA ILE A 84 15.12 4.79 1.63
C ILE A 84 14.58 6.21 1.82
N LYS A 85 15.44 7.24 1.86
CA LYS A 85 14.98 8.63 2.00
C LYS A 85 14.32 9.10 0.70
N LEU A 86 14.91 8.73 -0.44
CA LEU A 86 14.33 9.01 -1.75
C LEU A 86 12.99 8.27 -1.94
N LEU A 87 12.92 6.99 -1.57
CA LEU A 87 11.69 6.22 -1.61
C LEU A 87 10.58 6.90 -0.80
N ARG A 88 10.85 7.24 0.46
CA ARG A 88 9.90 7.96 1.32
C ARG A 88 9.39 9.24 0.68
N LYS A 89 10.28 10.01 0.05
CA LYS A 89 9.92 11.24 -0.66
C LYS A 89 9.01 10.95 -1.86
N ILE A 90 9.37 9.98 -2.69
CA ILE A 90 8.61 9.61 -3.89
C ILE A 90 7.19 9.14 -3.52
N VAL A 91 7.06 8.20 -2.59
CA VAL A 91 5.74 7.64 -2.23
C VAL A 91 4.82 8.71 -1.62
N LYS A 92 5.40 9.68 -0.89
CA LYS A 92 4.66 10.80 -0.30
C LYS A 92 4.22 11.84 -1.33
N GLU A 93 5.12 12.26 -2.23
CA GLU A 93 4.89 13.39 -3.14
C GLU A 93 4.32 12.96 -4.49
N ASN A 94 4.89 11.92 -5.10
CA ASN A 94 4.50 11.46 -6.44
C ASN A 94 4.87 9.99 -6.66
N ILE A 95 4.03 9.08 -6.15
CA ILE A 95 4.26 7.63 -6.22
C ILE A 95 4.44 7.10 -7.66
N ASP A 96 3.88 7.78 -8.66
CA ASP A 96 4.01 7.39 -10.07
C ASP A 96 5.46 7.52 -10.58
N SER A 97 6.31 8.29 -9.88
CA SER A 97 7.74 8.41 -10.20
C SER A 97 8.53 7.13 -9.90
N LEU A 98 7.95 6.15 -9.21
CA LEU A 98 8.56 4.82 -9.04
C LEU A 98 8.84 4.12 -10.38
N VAL A 99 8.08 4.47 -11.43
CA VAL A 99 8.31 3.95 -12.80
C VAL A 99 9.71 4.29 -13.31
N MET A 100 10.30 5.42 -12.90
CA MET A 100 11.68 5.79 -13.28
C MET A 100 12.74 4.81 -12.74
N PHE A 101 12.36 4.00 -11.75
CA PHE A 101 13.22 2.98 -11.14
C PHE A 101 12.86 1.57 -11.61
N GLY A 102 12.00 1.44 -12.62
CA GLY A 102 11.48 0.17 -13.11
C GLY A 102 10.56 -0.51 -12.08
N ILE A 103 9.90 0.28 -11.24
CA ILE A 103 8.95 -0.16 -10.22
C ILE A 103 7.55 0.27 -10.63
#